data_AF-A0A961RF48-F1
#
_entry.id   AF-A0A961RF48-F1
#
_cell.length_a   1.000
_cell.length_b   1.000
_cell.length_c   1.000
_cell.angle_alpha   90.00
_cell.angle_beta   90.00
_cell.angle_gamma   90.00
#
_symmetry.space_group_name_H-M   'P 1'
#
loop_
_entity.id
_entity.type
_entity.pdbx_description
1 polymer ?
#
loop_
_entity_poly.entity_id
_entity_poly.type
_entity_poly.pdbx_seq_one_letter_code
_entity_poly.pdbx_strand_id
1 'polypeptide(L)'
;NTVVLGDTSGLYHGTQQINLGQMDRWSIVTTLNYLPHDKEVGIVLAKAKSFDTAEGRETVSKMVRIADMTRAAFINGDLSTVMSPRTVITWAENTEIFDDLGMAFRLTFLNKCDELERATVAEFYQRVFGEELPESTANLVLD
;
A
#
# COMPACT_ATOMS: atom_id res chain seq x y z
N ASN A 1 -8.34 7.07 5.10
CA ASN A 1 -7.02 7.63 5.44
C ASN A 1 -6.51 8.48 4.28
N THR A 2 -7.30 9.46 3.85
CA THR A 2 -6.98 10.44 2.80
C THR A 2 -6.71 11.78 3.49
N VAL A 3 -5.77 11.77 4.43
CA VAL A 3 -5.19 13.03 4.87
C VAL A 3 -4.14 13.36 3.81
N VAL A 4 -4.43 14.37 2.98
CA VAL A 4 -3.43 15.06 2.14
C VAL A 4 -3.00 14.35 0.84
N LEU A 5 -3.91 13.65 0.15
CA LEU A 5 -3.76 13.34 -1.28
C LEU A 5 -4.83 14.06 -2.11
N GLY A 6 -5.04 15.34 -1.78
CA GLY A 6 -5.86 16.24 -2.59
C GLY A 6 -5.06 16.77 -3.78
N ASP A 7 -5.77 17.26 -4.80
CA ASP A 7 -5.16 17.96 -5.92
C ASP A 7 -4.60 19.30 -5.44
N THR A 8 -3.28 19.44 -5.42
CA THR A 8 -2.57 20.68 -5.07
C THR A 8 -2.52 21.68 -6.23
N SER A 9 -2.80 21.23 -7.47
CA SER A 9 -2.80 22.10 -8.65
C SER A 9 -4.07 22.94 -8.77
N GLY A 10 -5.15 22.53 -8.09
CA GLY A 10 -6.45 23.21 -8.11
C GLY A 10 -7.23 23.05 -9.42
N LEU A 11 -6.77 22.21 -10.35
CA LEU A 11 -7.45 21.92 -11.61
C LEU A 11 -8.79 21.21 -11.39
N TYR A 12 -8.87 20.36 -10.36
CA TYR A 12 -10.03 19.55 -10.07
C TYR A 12 -10.72 20.01 -8.78
N HIS A 13 -11.89 20.63 -8.96
CA HIS A 13 -12.60 21.28 -7.86
C HIS A 13 -13.08 20.31 -6.78
N GLY A 14 -13.27 19.02 -7.11
CA GLY A 14 -13.75 17.98 -6.19
C GLY A 14 -12.66 17.29 -5.35
N THR A 15 -11.39 17.60 -5.58
CA THR A 15 -10.24 16.97 -4.91
C THR A 15 -9.42 17.98 -4.10
N GLN A 16 -9.93 19.20 -3.91
CA GLN A 16 -9.29 20.22 -3.10
C GLN A 16 -9.30 19.85 -1.61
N GLN A 17 -8.30 20.33 -0.86
CA GLN A 17 -8.32 20.20 0.59
C GLN A 17 -9.51 20.94 1.18
N ILE A 18 -10.17 20.32 2.16
CA ILE A 18 -11.34 20.88 2.85
C ILE A 18 -10.88 22.03 3.75
N ASN A 19 -11.51 23.20 3.63
CA ASN A 19 -11.20 24.34 4.49
C ASN A 19 -11.95 24.30 5.84
N LEU A 20 -11.49 25.09 6.81
CA LEU A 20 -12.03 25.08 8.17
C LEU A 20 -13.53 25.41 8.25
N GLY A 21 -14.03 26.38 7.47
CA GLY A 21 -15.45 26.73 7.47
C GLY A 21 -16.35 25.63 6.88
N GLN A 22 -15.81 24.75 6.05
CA GLN A 22 -16.49 23.52 5.65
C GLN A 22 -16.43 22.47 6.75
N MET A 23 -15.29 22.35 7.47
CA MET A 23 -15.14 21.44 8.61
C MET A 23 -16.15 21.70 9.74
N ASP A 24 -16.43 22.96 10.03
CA ASP A 24 -17.38 23.38 11.07
C ASP A 24 -18.84 22.96 10.77
N ARG A 25 -19.15 22.48 9.56
CA ARG A 25 -20.48 21.97 9.21
C ARG A 25 -20.73 20.53 9.66
N TRP A 26 -19.70 19.82 10.13
CA TRP A 26 -19.85 18.48 10.69
C TRP A 26 -19.82 18.54 12.21
N SER A 27 -20.85 17.98 12.85
CA SER A 27 -20.96 17.97 14.31
C SER A 27 -20.01 16.97 15.00
N ILE A 28 -19.45 16.02 14.24
CA ILE A 28 -18.52 15.00 14.74
C ILE A 28 -17.40 14.82 13.71
N VAL A 29 -16.16 14.94 14.17
CA VAL A 29 -14.96 14.64 13.40
C VAL A 29 -14.18 13.57 14.16
N THR A 30 -13.80 12.50 13.47
CA THR A 30 -13.03 11.40 14.06
C THR A 30 -11.84 11.06 13.17
N THR A 31 -10.72 10.72 13.79
CA THR A 31 -9.51 10.32 13.10
C THR A 31 -9.49 8.81 12.93
N LEU A 32 -9.39 8.34 11.69
CA LEU A 32 -9.14 6.93 11.39
C LEU A 32 -7.68 6.75 10.99
N ASN A 33 -6.92 6.09 11.86
CA ASN A 33 -5.53 5.70 11.60
C ASN A 33 -5.45 4.25 11.11
N TYR A 34 -4.27 3.82 10.69
CA TYR A 34 -4.03 2.41 10.39
C TYR A 34 -4.15 1.54 11.65
N LEU A 35 -4.60 0.31 11.45
CA LEU A 35 -4.81 -0.64 12.54
C LEU A 35 -3.47 -1.27 12.96
N PRO A 36 -3.38 -1.82 14.18
CA PRO A 36 -2.26 -2.68 14.54
C PRO A 36 -2.12 -3.85 13.56
N HIS A 37 -0.87 -4.26 13.30
CA HIS A 37 -0.52 -5.29 12.32
C HIS A 37 -1.44 -6.51 12.37
N ASP A 38 -1.58 -7.16 13.53
CA ASP A 38 -2.38 -8.38 13.70
C ASP A 38 -3.87 -8.18 13.37
N LYS A 39 -4.41 -6.97 13.61
CA LYS A 39 -5.80 -6.64 13.29
C LYS A 39 -5.98 -6.48 11.78
N GLU A 40 -5.01 -5.87 11.11
CA GLU A 40 -5.03 -5.76 9.65
C GLU A 40 -4.88 -7.12 8.98
N VAL A 41 -3.96 -7.97 9.46
CA VAL A 41 -3.82 -9.37 8.99
C VAL A 41 -5.14 -10.12 9.12
N GLY A 42 -5.80 -10.02 10.27
CA GLY A 42 -7.11 -10.65 10.48
C GLY A 42 -8.20 -10.14 9.52
N ILE A 43 -8.19 -8.85 9.18
CA ILE A 43 -9.12 -8.27 8.20
C ILE A 43 -8.84 -8.78 6.79
N VAL A 44 -7.56 -8.87 6.41
CA VAL A 44 -7.16 -9.38 5.09
C VAL A 44 -7.58 -10.84 4.95
N LEU A 45 -7.28 -11.70 5.93
CA LEU A 45 -7.66 -13.12 5.93
C LEU A 45 -9.19 -13.33 5.89
N ALA A 46 -9.95 -12.47 6.56
CA ALA A 46 -11.41 -12.52 6.51
C ALA A 46 -11.98 -12.23 5.12
N LYS A 47 -11.22 -11.54 4.26
CA LYS A 47 -11.59 -11.24 2.86
C LYS A 47 -10.98 -12.25 1.87
N ALA A 48 -9.68 -12.48 1.95
CA ALA A 48 -8.93 -13.42 1.13
C ALA A 48 -8.85 -14.79 1.84
N LYS A 49 -9.98 -15.51 1.87
CA LYS A 49 -10.12 -16.76 2.65
C LYS A 49 -9.19 -17.88 2.20
N SER A 50 -8.70 -17.86 0.96
CA SER A 50 -7.76 -18.88 0.47
C SER A 50 -6.43 -18.86 1.24
N PHE A 51 -6.04 -17.69 1.76
CA PHE A 51 -4.84 -17.51 2.57
C PHE A 51 -5.01 -17.94 4.02
N ASP A 52 -6.18 -18.44 4.43
CA ASP A 52 -6.42 -18.93 5.80
C ASP A 52 -5.82 -20.33 6.05
N THR A 53 -4.57 -20.50 5.63
CA THR A 53 -3.70 -21.67 5.85
C THR A 53 -2.48 -21.24 6.67
N ALA A 54 -1.70 -22.19 7.20
CA ALA A 54 -0.52 -21.85 7.99
C ALA A 54 0.48 -21.00 7.18
N GLU A 55 0.75 -21.39 5.93
CA GLU A 55 1.65 -20.68 5.01
C GLU A 55 1.02 -19.38 4.50
N GLY A 56 -0.27 -19.39 4.14
CA GLY A 56 -0.98 -18.21 3.66
C GLY A 56 -1.05 -17.10 4.70
N ARG A 57 -1.20 -17.44 5.98
CA ARG A 57 -1.17 -16.48 7.10
C ARG A 57 0.20 -15.81 7.25
N GLU A 58 1.29 -16.53 7.04
CA GLU A 58 2.64 -15.95 7.03
C GLU A 58 2.80 -15.00 5.85
N THR A 59 2.34 -15.40 4.66
CA THR A 59 2.34 -14.55 3.46
C THR A 59 1.56 -13.26 3.68
N VAL A 60 0.34 -13.34 4.25
CA VAL A 60 -0.45 -12.14 4.55
C VAL A 60 0.23 -11.25 5.61
N SER A 61 0.87 -11.83 6.63
CA SER A 61 1.65 -11.05 7.59
C SER A 61 2.80 -10.30 6.90
N LYS A 62 3.50 -10.95 5.98
CA LYS A 62 4.52 -10.30 5.13
C LYS A 62 3.93 -9.21 4.24
N MET A 63 2.74 -9.42 3.66
CA MET A 63 2.06 -8.37 2.87
C MET A 63 1.76 -7.13 3.71
N VAL A 64 1.21 -7.30 4.92
CA VAL A 64 0.93 -6.20 5.84
C VAL A 64 2.24 -5.54 6.30
N ARG A 65 3.33 -6.31 6.45
CA ARG A 65 4.66 -5.77 6.80
C ARG A 65 5.18 -4.80 5.73
N ILE A 66 5.02 -5.11 4.45
CA ILE A 66 5.34 -4.16 3.37
C ILE A 66 4.46 -2.92 3.48
N ALA A 67 3.16 -3.09 3.71
CA ALA A 67 2.27 -1.95 3.88
C ALA A 67 2.73 -1.01 5.01
N ASP A 68 3.15 -1.57 6.15
CA ASP A 68 3.73 -0.81 7.26
C ASP A 68 5.02 -0.08 6.86
N MET A 69 5.90 -0.71 6.09
CA MET A 69 7.11 -0.07 5.56
C MET A 69 6.78 1.10 4.62
N THR A 70 5.80 0.94 3.72
CA THR A 70 5.37 2.06 2.83
C THR A 70 4.77 3.22 3.61
N ARG A 71 4.02 2.95 4.68
CA ARG A 71 3.46 3.99 5.56
C ARG A 71 4.54 4.73 6.32
N ALA A 72 5.56 4.02 6.83
CA ALA A 72 6.70 4.62 7.50
C ALA A 72 7.51 5.50 6.53
N ALA A 73 7.78 5.01 5.31
CA ALA A 73 8.48 5.75 4.28
C ALA A 73 7.72 7.03 3.85
N PHE A 74 6.39 6.96 3.75
CA PHE A 74 5.57 8.14 3.49
C PHE A 74 5.65 9.18 4.60
N ILE A 75 5.63 8.76 5.87
CA ILE A 75 5.79 9.68 7.02
C ILE A 75 7.16 10.36 7.00
N ASN A 76 8.20 9.63 6.56
CA ASN A 76 9.56 10.17 6.43
C ASN A 76 9.74 11.06 5.19
N GLY A 77 8.80 11.05 4.25
CA GLY A 77 8.88 11.79 2.99
C GLY A 77 9.63 11.05 1.87
N ASP A 78 9.96 9.77 2.04
CA ASP A 78 10.65 8.93 1.05
C ASP A 78 9.70 8.40 -0.04
N LEU A 79 8.40 8.30 0.27
CA LEU A 79 7.35 7.89 -0.67
C LEU A 79 6.23 8.92 -0.69
N SER A 80 5.61 9.11 -1.85
CA SER A 80 4.39 9.89 -2.05
C SER A 80 3.12 9.04 -2.01
N THR A 81 3.26 7.72 -2.11
CA THR A 81 2.13 6.76 -2.17
C THR A 81 2.17 5.75 -1.02
N VAL A 82 1.02 5.50 -0.39
CA VAL A 82 0.86 4.57 0.74
C VAL A 82 -0.03 3.37 0.42
N MET A 83 0.27 2.24 1.05
CA MET A 83 -0.63 1.08 1.02
C MET A 83 -1.73 1.18 2.08
N SER A 84 -2.98 1.20 1.62
CA SER A 84 -4.16 1.05 2.49
C SER A 84 -4.47 -0.43 2.77
N PRO A 85 -5.25 -0.75 3.81
CA PRO A 85 -5.73 -2.12 4.01
C PRO A 85 -6.48 -2.67 2.79
N ARG A 86 -7.16 -1.80 2.04
CA ARG A 86 -7.80 -2.17 0.76
C ARG A 86 -6.77 -2.60 -0.28
N THR A 87 -5.64 -1.90 -0.36
CA THR A 87 -4.54 -2.25 -1.26
C THR A 87 -4.00 -3.64 -0.94
N VAL A 88 -3.84 -3.98 0.34
CA VAL A 88 -3.38 -5.31 0.78
C VAL A 88 -4.39 -6.39 0.43
N ILE A 89 -5.69 -6.15 0.65
CA ILE A 89 -6.76 -7.08 0.25
C ILE A 89 -6.74 -7.34 -1.26
N THR A 90 -6.69 -6.28 -2.07
CA THR A 90 -6.64 -6.41 -3.53
C THR A 90 -5.38 -7.12 -4.00
N TRP A 91 -4.25 -6.95 -3.30
CA TRP A 91 -3.02 -7.66 -3.63
C TRP A 91 -3.16 -9.16 -3.34
N ALA A 92 -3.73 -9.54 -2.20
CA ALA A 92 -4.04 -10.93 -1.89
C ALA A 92 -4.98 -11.56 -2.95
N GLU A 93 -6.08 -10.90 -3.29
CA GLU A 93 -7.03 -11.35 -4.32
C GLU A 93 -6.36 -11.50 -5.69
N ASN A 94 -5.53 -10.54 -6.10
CA ASN A 94 -4.79 -10.62 -7.36
C ASN A 94 -3.77 -11.76 -7.35
N THR A 95 -3.17 -12.07 -6.20
CA THR A 95 -2.25 -13.20 -6.08
C THR A 95 -2.97 -14.52 -6.35
N GLU A 96 -4.23 -14.68 -5.88
CA GLU A 96 -5.04 -15.86 -6.19
C GLU A 96 -5.39 -15.95 -7.69
N ILE A 97 -5.62 -14.81 -8.33
CA ILE A 97 -6.02 -14.75 -9.75
C ILE A 97 -4.86 -15.08 -10.69
N PHE A 98 -3.69 -14.51 -10.40
CA PHE A 98 -2.52 -14.63 -11.28
C PHE A 98 -1.58 -15.77 -10.89
N ASP A 99 -1.75 -16.36 -9.71
CA ASP A 99 -0.86 -17.37 -9.14
C ASP A 99 0.62 -16.89 -9.07
N ASP A 100 0.80 -15.58 -8.92
CA ASP A 100 2.11 -14.92 -8.86
C ASP A 100 2.03 -13.71 -7.92
N LEU A 101 2.73 -13.83 -6.79
CA LEU A 101 2.74 -12.83 -5.72
C LEU A 101 3.43 -11.51 -6.16
N GLY A 102 4.53 -11.61 -6.91
CA GLY A 102 5.33 -10.47 -7.36
C GLY A 102 4.62 -9.70 -8.46
N MET A 103 4.04 -10.39 -9.44
CA MET A 103 3.19 -9.79 -10.46
C MET A 103 1.97 -9.11 -9.84
N ALA A 104 1.29 -9.78 -8.91
CA ALA A 104 0.14 -9.20 -8.22
C ALA A 104 0.52 -7.93 -7.44
N PHE A 105 1.70 -7.89 -6.82
CA PHE A 105 2.20 -6.69 -6.13
C PHE A 105 2.41 -5.53 -7.10
N ARG A 106 3.05 -5.81 -8.25
CA ARG A 106 3.33 -4.81 -9.29
C ARG A 106 2.06 -4.15 -9.80
N LEU A 107 1.07 -4.97 -10.18
CA LEU A 107 -0.21 -4.51 -10.69
C LEU A 107 -1.04 -3.77 -9.63
N THR A 108 -0.93 -4.18 -8.37
CA THR A 108 -1.76 -3.60 -7.29
C THR A 108 -1.19 -2.29 -6.75
N PHE A 109 0.13 -2.16 -6.65
CA PHE A 109 0.76 -1.05 -5.94
C PHE A 109 1.95 -0.43 -6.67
N LEU A 110 2.95 -1.22 -7.09
CA LEU A 110 4.21 -0.66 -7.60
C LEU A 110 3.98 0.27 -8.81
N ASN A 111 3.10 -0.11 -9.73
CA ASN A 111 2.80 0.68 -10.93
C ASN A 111 2.15 2.04 -10.62
N LYS A 112 1.59 2.22 -9.42
CA LYS A 112 0.99 3.48 -8.95
C LYS A 112 2.02 4.43 -8.33
N CYS A 113 3.22 3.94 -8.00
CA CYS A 113 4.28 4.73 -7.42
C CYS A 113 5.01 5.53 -8.50
N ASP A 114 5.57 6.67 -8.11
CA ASP A 114 6.47 7.45 -8.96
C ASP A 114 7.67 6.59 -9.40
N GLU A 115 8.17 6.82 -10.60
CA GLU A 115 9.26 6.03 -11.18
C GLU A 115 10.53 6.04 -10.30
N LEU A 116 10.83 7.19 -9.68
CA LEU A 116 11.98 7.35 -8.78
C LEU A 116 11.79 6.59 -7.45
N GLU A 117 10.55 6.36 -7.04
CA GLU A 117 10.20 5.68 -5.79
C GLU A 117 10.14 4.14 -5.95
N ARG A 118 9.97 3.64 -7.18
CA ARG A 118 9.81 2.20 -7.44
C ARG A 118 10.98 1.36 -6.96
N ALA A 119 12.20 1.88 -7.07
CA ALA A 119 13.41 1.23 -6.56
C ALA A 119 13.32 0.96 -5.05
N THR A 120 12.92 1.96 -4.27
CA THR A 120 12.73 1.86 -2.82
C THR A 120 11.64 0.85 -2.47
N VAL A 121 10.52 0.87 -3.20
CA VAL A 121 9.41 -0.08 -2.97
C VAL A 121 9.81 -1.51 -3.34
N ALA A 122 10.59 -1.69 -4.42
CA ALA A 122 11.13 -3.00 -4.80
C ALA A 122 12.11 -3.53 -3.73
N GLU A 123 12.91 -2.66 -3.12
CA GLU A 123 13.78 -3.05 -1.99
C GLU A 123 12.95 -3.50 -0.78
N PHE A 124 11.82 -2.86 -0.48
CA PHE A 124 10.92 -3.32 0.60
C PHE A 124 10.38 -4.71 0.32
N TYR A 125 10.03 -4.99 -0.94
CA TYR A 125 9.61 -6.31 -1.37
C TYR A 125 10.70 -7.35 -1.16
N GLN A 126 11.92 -7.07 -1.64
CA GLN A 126 13.08 -7.95 -1.46
C GLN A 126 13.43 -8.18 0.02
N ARG A 127 13.39 -7.14 0.86
CA ARG A 127 13.68 -7.26 2.29
C ARG A 127 12.69 -8.16 3.04
N VAL A 128 11.45 -8.25 2.57
CA VAL A 128 10.38 -9.01 3.23
C VAL A 128 10.22 -10.43 2.65
N PHE A 129 10.30 -10.57 1.33
CA PHE A 129 10.08 -11.84 0.64
C PHE A 129 11.37 -12.53 0.19
N GLY A 130 12.50 -11.82 0.14
CA GLY A 130 13.78 -12.36 -0.35
C GLY A 130 13.83 -12.52 -1.87
N GLU A 131 12.85 -11.99 -2.59
CA GLU A 131 12.70 -12.10 -4.04
C GLU A 131 12.89 -10.74 -4.72
N GLU A 132 13.56 -10.73 -5.87
CA GLU A 132 13.73 -9.50 -6.65
C GLU A 132 12.60 -9.31 -7.66
N LEU A 133 12.09 -8.08 -7.72
CA LEU A 133 11.19 -7.65 -8.78
C LEU A 133 12.00 -7.15 -9.99
N PRO A 134 11.45 -7.23 -11.21
CA PRO A 134 12.11 -6.71 -12.42
C PRO A 134 12.54 -5.24 -12.30
N GLU A 135 11.82 -4.42 -11.54
CA GLU A 135 12.10 -3.01 -11.29
C GLU A 135 13.15 -2.75 -10.19
N SER A 136 13.79 -3.80 -9.64
CA SER A 136 14.91 -3.66 -8.71
C SER A 136 16.08 -2.94 -9.38
N THR A 137 16.80 -2.11 -8.60
CA THR A 137 18.02 -1.41 -9.06
C THR A 137 19.09 -2.34 -9.66
N ALA A 138 19.05 -3.63 -9.32
CA ALA A 138 19.88 -4.67 -9.94
C ALA A 138 19.70 -4.79 -11.47
N ASN A 139 18.51 -4.49 -12.00
CA ASN A 139 18.23 -4.58 -13.44
C ASN A 139 18.46 -3.26 -14.20
N LEU A 140 18.48 -2.11 -13.52
CA LEU A 140 18.77 -0.80 -14.13
C LEU A 140 20.24 -0.65 -14.58
N VAL A 141 21.13 -1.53 -14.14
CA VAL A 141 22.57 -1.50 -14.50
C VAL A 141 22.85 -2.29 -15.79
N LEU A 142 21.86 -2.96 -16.37
CA LEU A 142 22.04 -3.87 -17.51
C LEU A 142 21.45 -3.38 -18.85
N ASP A 143 20.96 -2.15 -18.94
CA ASP A 143 20.54 -1.51 -20.21
C ASP A 143 21.43 -0.32 -20.61
#